data_AF-A0A0A0AYX1-F1
#
_entry.id   AF-A0A0A0AYX1-F1
#
_cell.length_a   1.000
_cell.length_b   1.000
_cell.length_c   1.000
_cell.angle_alpha   90.00
_cell.angle_beta   90.00
_cell.angle_gamma   90.00
#
_symmetry.space_group_name_H-M   'P 1'
#
loop_
_entity.id
_entity.type
_entity.pdbx_description
1 polymer ?
#
loop_
_entity_poly.entity_id
_entity_poly.type
_entity_poly.pdbx_seq_one_letter_code
_entity_poly.pdbx_strand_id
1 'polypeptide(L)' 'LRLLPRQRYLRAERAEVSALERKRNILCCLITRILKAEKQLHIDNLVFRVWRAC' A
#
# COMPACT_ATOMS: atom_id res chain seq x y z
N LEU A 1 25.78 -27.25 -0.33
CA LEU A 1 25.27 -26.76 0.97
C LEU A 1 24.35 -25.55 0.71
N ARG A 2 23.03 -25.65 0.96
CA ARG A 2 22.13 -24.48 0.93
C ARG A 2 22.09 -23.88 2.33
N LEU A 3 22.67 -22.69 2.48
CA LEU A 3 22.56 -21.91 3.72
C LEU A 3 21.15 -21.29 3.75
N LEU A 4 20.28 -21.79 4.62
CA LEU A 4 18.98 -21.15 4.85
C LEU A 4 19.20 -19.83 5.59
N PRO A 5 18.55 -18.74 5.16
CA PRO A 5 18.71 -17.44 5.81
C PRO A 5 18.27 -17.54 7.27
N ARG A 6 19.05 -16.89 8.15
CA ARG A 6 18.81 -16.87 9.60
C ARG A 6 17.37 -16.39 9.86
N GLN A 7 16.65 -17.04 10.76
CA GLN A 7 15.23 -16.78 11.02
C GLN A 7 14.90 -15.30 11.30
N ARG A 8 15.88 -14.54 11.82
CA ARG A 8 15.79 -13.08 12.00
C ARG A 8 15.60 -12.32 10.68
N TYR A 9 16.32 -12.71 9.61
CA TYR A 9 16.17 -12.13 8.27
C TYR A 9 14.77 -12.42 7.72
N LEU A 10 14.32 -13.68 7.81
CA LEU A 10 12.98 -14.08 7.37
C LEU A 10 11.84 -13.37 8.12
N ARG A 11 12.05 -12.99 9.39
CA ARG A 11 11.10 -12.20 10.18
C ARG A 11 11.13 -10.72 9.80
N ALA A 12 12.32 -10.16 9.56
CA ALA A 12 12.47 -8.79 9.08
C ALA A 12 11.80 -8.60 7.71
N GLU A 13 12.07 -9.49 6.77
CA GLU A 13 11.45 -9.51 5.44
C GLU A 13 9.91 -9.60 5.55
N ARG A 14 9.38 -10.49 6.40
CA ARG A 14 7.94 -10.57 6.65
C ARG A 14 7.34 -9.31 7.26
N ALA A 15 8.04 -8.67 8.19
CA ALA A 15 7.57 -7.44 8.81
C ALA A 15 7.56 -6.27 7.80
N GLU A 16 8.57 -6.18 6.95
CA GLU A 16 8.64 -5.20 5.87
C GLU A 16 7.54 -5.42 4.83
N VAL A 17 7.32 -6.66 4.40
CA VAL A 17 6.22 -7.03 3.50
C VAL A 17 4.88 -6.65 4.12
N SER A 18 4.64 -7.01 5.39
CA SER A 18 3.39 -6.66 6.07
C SER A 18 3.20 -5.14 6.21
N ALA A 19 4.27 -4.39 6.45
CA ALA A 19 4.21 -2.94 6.50
C ALA A 19 3.85 -2.32 5.14
N LEU A 20 4.43 -2.84 4.05
CA LEU A 20 4.12 -2.42 2.68
C LEU A 20 2.70 -2.79 2.28
N GLU A 21 2.23 -3.98 2.64
CA GLU A 21 0.84 -4.41 2.43
C GLU A 21 -0.14 -3.50 3.16
N ARG A 22 0.13 -3.13 4.41
CA ARG A 22 -0.70 -2.17 5.17
C ARG A 22 -0.75 -0.82 4.48
N LYS A 23 0.39 -0.28 4.03
CA LYS A 23 0.44 0.98 3.26
C LYS A 23 -0.39 0.88 1.98
N ARG A 24 -0.26 -0.22 1.23
CA ARG A 24 -1.07 -0.49 0.04
C ARG A 24 -2.57 -0.54 0.38
N ASN A 25 -2.95 -1.22 1.44
CA ASN A 25 -4.35 -1.35 1.84
C ASN A 25 -4.96 0.00 2.17
N ILE A 26 -4.23 0.88 2.87
CA ILE A 26 -4.66 2.26 3.14
C ILE A 26 -4.89 3.02 1.83
N LEU A 27 -3.91 2.98 0.91
CA LEU A 27 -4.03 3.64 -0.40
C LEU A 27 -5.22 3.12 -1.21
N CYS A 28 -5.40 1.81 -1.30
CA CYS A 28 -6.53 1.19 -2.00
C CYS A 28 -7.88 1.60 -1.38
N CYS A 29 -7.94 1.71 -0.06
CA CYS A 29 -9.15 2.13 0.65
C CYS A 29 -9.47 3.60 0.39
N LEU A 30 -8.45 4.48 0.38
CA LEU A 30 -8.59 5.90 0.02
C LEU A 30 -9.05 6.08 -1.43
N ILE A 31 -8.41 5.39 -2.37
CA ILE A 31 -8.79 5.41 -3.79
C ILE A 31 -10.26 4.99 -3.94
N THR A 32 -10.66 3.88 -3.31
CA THR A 32 -12.03 3.37 -3.40
C THR A 32 -13.03 4.36 -2.79
N ARG A 33 -12.69 5.01 -1.67
CA ARG A 33 -13.53 6.04 -1.06
C ARG A 33 -13.71 7.25 -1.98
N ILE A 34 -12.63 7.75 -2.57
CA ILE A 34 -12.67 8.90 -3.50
C ILE A 34 -13.49 8.56 -4.74
N LEU A 35 -13.26 7.38 -5.35
CA LEU A 35 -14.00 6.92 -6.52
C LEU A 35 -15.47 6.62 -6.23
N LYS A 36 -15.83 6.26 -5.00
CA LYS A 36 -17.24 6.09 -4.60
C LYS A 36 -17.96 7.43 -4.44
N ALA A 37 -17.26 8.47 -3.98
CA ALA A 37 -17.82 9.80 -3.82
C ALA A 37 -17.97 10.53 -5.17
N GLU A 38 -17.07 10.27 -6.12
CA GLU A 38 -16.98 10.97 -7.40
C GLU A 38 -17.32 10.02 -8.55
N LYS A 39 -18.44 10.24 -9.25
CA LYS A 39 -18.89 9.37 -10.35
C LYS A 39 -17.93 9.33 -11.55
N GLN A 40 -17.19 10.42 -11.79
CA GLN A 40 -16.13 10.49 -12.80
C GLN A 40 -15.03 11.42 -12.29
N LEU A 41 -13.78 10.96 -12.36
CA LEU A 41 -12.62 11.72 -11.93
C LEU A 41 -11.44 11.40 -12.84
N HIS A 42 -10.72 12.42 -13.31
CA HIS A 42 -9.45 12.23 -14.00
C HIS A 42 -8.42 11.57 -13.07
N ILE A 43 -7.58 10.71 -13.63
CA ILE A 43 -6.53 10.00 -12.88
C ILE A 43 -5.61 10.99 -12.16
N ASP A 44 -5.24 12.10 -12.79
CA ASP A 44 -4.37 13.11 -12.17
C ASP A 44 -4.99 13.71 -10.91
N ASN A 45 -6.30 13.98 -10.94
CA ASN A 45 -7.03 14.50 -9.78
C ASN A 45 -7.23 13.42 -8.70
N LEU A 46 -7.37 12.15 -9.09
CA LEU A 46 -7.40 11.02 -8.15
C LEU A 46 -6.07 10.96 -7.38
N VAL A 47 -4.96 10.95 -8.11
CA VAL A 47 -3.61 10.86 -7.55
C VAL A 47 -3.34 12.06 -6.65
N PHE A 48 -3.68 13.28 -7.06
CA PHE A 48 -3.53 14.48 -6.24
C PHE A 48 -4.32 14.40 -4.93
N ARG A 49 -5.57 13.92 -4.98
CA ARG A 49 -6.41 13.79 -3.77
C ARG A 49 -5.92 12.69 -2.84
N VAL A 50 -5.47 11.55 -3.38
CA VAL A 50 -4.84 10.49 -2.58
C VAL A 50 -3.57 11.00 -1.92
N TRP A 51 -2.73 11.73 -2.66
CA TRP A 51 -1.51 12.35 -2.15
C TRP A 51 -1.78 13.35 -1.01
N ARG A 52 -2.86 14.13 -1.10
CA ARG A 52 -3.26 15.05 -0.03
C ARG A 52 -3.90 14.37 1.19
N ALA A 53 -4.44 13.17 1.02
CA ALA A 53 -5.17 12.46 2.08
C ALA A 53 -4.29 11.44 2.84
N CYS A 54 -3.15 11.08 2.27
CA CYS A 54 -2.09 10.31 2.93
C CYS A 54 -1.15 11.22 3.73
#